data_AF-A0A1H7ZGR3-F1
#
_entry.id   AF-A0A1H7ZGR3-F1
#
_cell.length_a   1.000
_cell.length_b   1.000
_cell.length_c   1.000
_cell.angle_alpha   90.00
_cell.angle_beta   90.00
_cell.angle_gamma   90.00
#
_symmetry.space_group_name_H-M   'P 1'
#
loop_
_entity.id
_entity.type
_entity.pdbx_description
1 polymer ?
#
loop_
_entity_poly.entity_id
_entity_poly.type
_entity_poly.pdbx_seq_one_letter_code
_entity_poly.pdbx_strand_id
1 'polypeptide(L)'
;MDKQFQAGNRDLTFLKTYIIQKKDLGLDNSLAFDAYLNAQASTEREKPANIDFISNNLNHAKGAAFDLLLKSYPSVDQARQEKLAPLLFNLSADAFYRAMEDERTVDIPLIFKQMEILKQQLNSKQQQSLYRYQLFYAQKAKDATVAKKAGYDYVANIMNISTDSIQAEDKRRHTAVMQPYLSGEIDSAELTTEDKALAQKIYTAEICVYLYEASNTFDMVLSNGDPALKDALRWAERLDQLRPNDPTFNQLIDRIKQKINY
;
A
#
# COMPACT_ATOMS: atom_id res chain seq x y z
N MET A 1 30.50 -6.83 -16.50
CA MET A 1 29.48 -7.66 -17.17
C MET A 1 28.62 -6.85 -18.15
N ASP A 2 28.30 -5.58 -17.87
CA ASP A 2 27.55 -4.68 -18.78
C ASP A 2 28.07 -4.69 -20.24
N LYS A 3 29.38 -4.54 -20.45
CA LYS A 3 29.97 -4.62 -21.80
C LYS A 3 29.67 -5.93 -22.53
N GLN A 4 29.70 -7.07 -21.82
CA GLN A 4 29.40 -8.38 -22.41
C GLN A 4 27.91 -8.51 -22.75
N PHE A 5 27.02 -8.00 -21.88
CA PHE A 5 25.59 -7.96 -22.16
C PHE A 5 25.27 -7.08 -23.37
N GLN A 6 25.89 -5.90 -23.47
CA GLN A 6 25.77 -4.99 -24.61
C GLN A 6 26.35 -5.57 -25.90
N ALA A 7 27.43 -6.36 -25.81
CA ALA A 7 28.00 -7.09 -26.94
C ALA A 7 27.16 -8.31 -27.39
N GLY A 8 25.99 -8.55 -26.79
CA GLY A 8 25.08 -9.60 -27.23
C GLY A 8 25.28 -10.95 -26.54
N ASN A 9 26.05 -11.04 -25.44
CA ASN A 9 26.13 -12.29 -24.69
C ASN A 9 24.77 -12.63 -24.06
N ARG A 10 24.21 -13.78 -24.46
CA ARG A 10 22.90 -14.31 -24.00
C ARG A 10 23.01 -15.72 -23.43
N ASP A 11 24.22 -16.16 -23.08
CA ASP A 11 24.40 -17.42 -22.37
C ASP A 11 23.63 -17.42 -21.03
N LEU A 12 22.93 -18.52 -20.72
CA LEU A 12 22.04 -18.58 -19.55
C LEU A 12 22.80 -18.46 -18.22
N THR A 13 24.02 -19.00 -18.14
CA THR A 13 24.84 -18.92 -16.92
C THR A 13 25.30 -17.48 -16.70
N PHE A 14 25.78 -16.84 -17.78
CA PHE A 14 26.11 -15.42 -17.76
C PHE A 14 24.93 -14.56 -17.33
N LEU A 15 23.74 -14.77 -17.93
CA LEU A 15 22.55 -13.98 -17.63
C LEU A 15 22.09 -14.12 -16.18
N LYS A 16 22.15 -15.33 -15.60
CA LYS A 16 21.84 -15.54 -14.17
C LYS A 16 22.77 -14.74 -13.26
N THR A 17 24.08 -14.87 -13.46
CA THR A 17 25.08 -14.12 -12.67
C THR A 17 24.91 -12.61 -12.84
N TYR A 18 24.60 -12.18 -14.06
CA TYR A 18 24.40 -10.77 -14.37
C TYR A 18 23.16 -10.18 -13.67
N ILE A 19 22.05 -10.92 -13.67
CA ILE A 19 20.80 -10.55 -12.98
C ILE A 19 21.04 -10.41 -11.48
N ILE A 20 21.73 -11.37 -10.86
CA ILE A 20 22.07 -11.35 -9.43
C ILE A 20 22.92 -10.10 -9.13
N GLN A 21 23.97 -9.84 -9.92
CA GLN A 21 24.83 -8.68 -9.71
C GLN A 21 24.06 -7.35 -9.85
N LYS A 22 23.17 -7.23 -10.83
CA LYS A 22 22.32 -6.03 -10.98
C LYS A 22 21.41 -5.84 -9.77
N LYS A 23 20.79 -6.92 -9.28
CA LYS A 23 19.94 -6.90 -8.10
C LYS A 23 20.71 -6.45 -6.86
N ASP A 24 21.89 -7.01 -6.61
CA ASP A 24 22.74 -6.68 -5.46
C ASP A 24 23.21 -5.22 -5.47
N LEU A 25 23.36 -4.63 -6.67
CA LEU A 25 23.69 -3.22 -6.86
C LEU A 25 22.45 -2.30 -6.85
N GLY A 26 21.24 -2.82 -6.66
CA GLY A 26 20.00 -2.04 -6.75
C GLY A 26 19.70 -1.50 -8.14
N LEU A 27 20.32 -2.06 -9.18
CA LEU A 27 20.16 -1.62 -10.56
C LEU A 27 19.01 -2.36 -11.24
N ASP A 28 18.30 -1.66 -12.13
CA ASP A 28 17.26 -2.25 -12.97
C ASP A 28 17.79 -3.43 -13.79
N ASN A 29 17.14 -4.59 -13.61
CA ASN A 29 17.48 -5.84 -14.28
C ASN A 29 16.40 -6.33 -15.25
N SER A 30 15.40 -5.51 -15.57
CA SER A 30 14.27 -5.90 -16.42
C SER A 30 14.73 -6.37 -17.80
N LEU A 31 15.65 -5.65 -18.46
CA LEU A 31 16.21 -6.05 -19.75
C LEU A 31 17.05 -7.33 -19.69
N ALA A 32 17.73 -7.56 -18.57
CA ALA A 32 18.50 -8.79 -18.36
C ALA A 32 17.56 -9.99 -18.18
N PHE A 33 16.43 -9.79 -17.50
CA PHE A 33 15.37 -10.78 -17.38
C PHE A 33 14.67 -11.06 -18.71
N ASP A 34 14.37 -10.04 -19.52
CA ASP A 34 13.79 -10.25 -20.85
C ASP A 34 14.71 -11.11 -21.73
N ALA A 35 16.02 -10.81 -21.71
CA ALA A 35 17.03 -11.63 -22.37
C ALA A 35 17.09 -13.06 -21.83
N TYR A 36 17.02 -13.23 -20.50
CA TYR A 36 17.04 -14.52 -19.83
C TYR A 36 15.83 -15.38 -20.22
N LEU A 37 14.63 -14.82 -20.20
CA LEU A 37 13.42 -15.53 -20.60
C LEU A 37 13.44 -15.89 -22.09
N ASN A 38 13.91 -14.99 -22.96
CA ASN A 38 14.01 -15.23 -24.39
C ASN A 38 15.02 -16.32 -24.75
N ALA A 39 16.08 -16.49 -23.95
CA ALA A 39 17.05 -17.57 -24.11
C ALA A 39 16.52 -18.95 -23.64
N GLN A 40 15.36 -19.00 -22.98
CA GLN A 40 14.72 -20.23 -22.51
C GLN A 40 13.55 -20.66 -23.40
N ALA A 41 13.37 -21.97 -23.56
CA ALA A 41 12.16 -22.55 -24.12
C ALA A 41 10.93 -22.22 -23.24
N SER A 42 9.77 -22.06 -23.86
CA SER A 42 8.52 -21.67 -23.16
C SER A 42 8.17 -22.61 -22.01
N THR A 43 8.36 -23.92 -22.20
CA THR A 43 8.11 -24.97 -21.19
C THR A 43 9.02 -24.88 -19.97
N GLU A 44 10.18 -24.23 -20.09
CA GLU A 44 11.10 -24.04 -18.98
C GLU A 44 10.72 -22.83 -18.12
N ARG A 45 10.16 -21.78 -18.72
CA ARG A 45 9.93 -20.48 -18.04
C ARG A 45 9.02 -20.60 -16.82
N GLU A 46 7.98 -21.42 -16.91
CA GLU A 46 6.99 -21.61 -15.85
C GLU A 46 7.40 -22.69 -14.83
N LYS A 47 8.58 -23.32 -14.98
CA LYS A 47 9.04 -24.31 -14.00
C LYS A 47 9.27 -23.67 -12.63
N PRO A 48 8.95 -24.38 -11.53
CA PRO A 48 9.11 -23.87 -10.17
C PRO A 48 10.48 -23.25 -9.87
N ALA A 49 11.58 -23.90 -10.30
CA ALA A 49 12.93 -23.39 -10.09
C ALA A 49 13.20 -22.04 -10.78
N ASN A 50 12.57 -21.78 -11.92
CA ASN A 50 12.70 -20.50 -12.62
C ASN A 50 11.81 -19.43 -11.98
N ILE A 51 10.59 -19.77 -11.55
CA ILE A 51 9.76 -18.87 -10.75
C ILE A 51 10.48 -18.45 -9.46
N ASP A 52 11.10 -19.41 -8.78
CA ASP A 52 11.87 -19.18 -7.55
C ASP A 52 13.13 -18.32 -7.86
N PHE A 53 13.82 -18.53 -8.98
CA PHE A 53 14.94 -17.68 -9.39
C PHE A 53 14.49 -16.24 -9.69
N ILE A 54 13.42 -16.07 -10.48
CA ILE A 54 12.93 -14.75 -10.88
C ILE A 54 12.44 -13.99 -9.65
N SER A 55 11.60 -14.60 -8.82
CA SER A 55 11.09 -13.96 -7.59
C SER A 55 12.19 -13.53 -6.63
N ASN A 56 13.24 -14.33 -6.48
CA ASN A 56 14.37 -13.97 -5.63
C ASN A 56 15.24 -12.86 -6.19
N ASN A 57 15.13 -12.50 -7.47
CA ASN A 57 16.05 -11.53 -8.10
C ASN A 57 15.38 -10.36 -8.82
N LEU A 58 14.06 -10.38 -9.01
CA LEU A 58 13.30 -9.29 -9.60
C LEU A 58 13.27 -8.09 -8.66
N ASN A 59 13.58 -6.89 -9.17
CA ASN A 59 13.58 -5.65 -8.39
C ASN A 59 12.78 -4.50 -9.02
N HIS A 60 12.05 -4.76 -10.12
CA HIS A 60 11.18 -3.77 -10.76
C HIS A 60 9.87 -4.41 -11.26
N ALA A 61 8.76 -3.67 -11.19
CA ALA A 61 7.46 -4.06 -11.75
C ALA A 61 7.34 -3.74 -13.25
N LYS A 62 8.28 -4.25 -14.06
CA LYS A 62 8.21 -4.10 -15.52
C LYS A 62 8.92 -5.24 -16.24
N GLY A 63 8.61 -5.39 -17.53
CA GLY A 63 9.18 -6.41 -18.39
C GLY A 63 8.55 -7.80 -18.20
N ALA A 64 8.99 -8.74 -19.03
CA ALA A 64 8.34 -10.03 -19.18
C ALA A 64 8.43 -10.91 -17.92
N ALA A 65 9.43 -10.69 -17.06
CA ALA A 65 9.58 -11.42 -15.80
C ALA A 65 8.51 -11.07 -14.77
N PHE A 66 8.18 -9.79 -14.62
CA PHE A 66 7.11 -9.36 -13.73
C PHE A 66 5.75 -9.89 -14.22
N ASP A 67 5.48 -9.74 -15.53
CA ASP A 67 4.27 -10.25 -16.16
C ASP A 67 4.13 -11.78 -16.03
N LEU A 68 5.24 -12.51 -16.18
CA LEU A 68 5.27 -13.96 -15.98
C LEU A 68 4.92 -14.34 -14.54
N LEU A 69 5.50 -13.67 -13.54
CA LEU A 69 5.18 -13.95 -12.13
C LEU A 69 3.70 -13.68 -11.82
N LEU A 70 3.16 -12.55 -12.30
CA LEU A 70 1.73 -12.23 -12.13
C LEU A 70 0.82 -13.24 -12.81
N LYS A 71 1.15 -13.66 -14.03
CA LYS A 71 0.39 -14.66 -14.79
C LYS A 71 0.41 -16.02 -14.09
N SER A 72 1.56 -16.43 -13.57
CA SER A 72 1.74 -17.73 -12.93
C SER A 72 1.19 -17.78 -11.51
N TYR A 73 1.06 -16.63 -10.83
CA TYR A 73 0.64 -16.52 -9.43
C TYR A 73 -0.63 -17.35 -9.06
N PRO A 74 -1.73 -17.34 -9.84
CA PRO A 74 -2.92 -18.11 -9.49
C PRO A 74 -2.72 -19.64 -9.57
N SER A 75 -1.66 -20.10 -10.25
CA SER A 75 -1.41 -21.51 -10.56
C SER A 75 -0.28 -22.16 -9.75
N VAL A 76 0.52 -21.37 -9.03
CA VAL A 76 1.54 -21.92 -8.13
C VAL A 76 0.90 -22.39 -6.82
N ASP A 77 1.60 -23.25 -6.09
CA ASP A 77 1.15 -23.69 -4.76
C ASP A 77 1.08 -22.53 -3.75
N GLN A 78 0.33 -22.76 -2.68
CA GLN A 78 0.09 -21.77 -1.63
C GLN A 78 1.38 -21.20 -1.01
N ALA A 79 2.39 -22.04 -0.76
CA ALA A 79 3.64 -21.58 -0.15
C ALA A 79 4.40 -20.60 -1.06
N ARG A 80 4.29 -20.75 -2.38
CA ARG A 80 4.79 -19.77 -3.35
C ARG A 80 3.91 -18.53 -3.43
N GLN A 81 2.58 -18.67 -3.38
CA GLN A 81 1.69 -17.51 -3.36
C GLN A 81 1.96 -16.59 -2.17
N GLU A 82 2.16 -17.16 -0.98
CA GLU A 82 2.47 -16.43 0.25
C GLU A 82 3.80 -15.66 0.17
N LYS A 83 4.79 -16.17 -0.59
CA LYS A 83 6.06 -15.48 -0.83
C LYS A 83 5.97 -14.44 -1.94
N LEU A 84 5.25 -14.74 -3.02
CA LEU A 84 5.14 -13.89 -4.20
C LEU A 84 4.25 -12.67 -3.96
N ALA A 85 3.15 -12.82 -3.23
CA ALA A 85 2.20 -11.75 -3.00
C ALA A 85 2.84 -10.48 -2.40
N PRO A 86 3.60 -10.54 -1.29
CA PRO A 86 4.22 -9.34 -0.74
C PRO A 86 5.28 -8.73 -1.66
N LEU A 87 6.06 -9.55 -2.36
CA LEU A 87 7.05 -9.09 -3.34
C LEU A 87 6.38 -8.31 -4.49
N LEU A 88 5.41 -8.94 -5.16
CA LEU A 88 4.72 -8.36 -6.31
C LEU A 88 3.92 -7.12 -5.91
N PHE A 89 3.34 -7.12 -4.71
CA PHE A 89 2.65 -5.95 -4.16
C PHE A 89 3.61 -4.76 -3.99
N ASN A 90 4.78 -4.97 -3.37
CA ASN A 90 5.75 -3.90 -3.15
C ASN A 90 6.29 -3.34 -4.48
N LEU A 91 6.61 -4.22 -5.44
CA LEU A 91 7.04 -3.79 -6.77
C LEU A 91 5.93 -2.98 -7.48
N SER A 92 4.67 -3.41 -7.34
CA SER A 92 3.52 -2.67 -7.88
C SER A 92 3.33 -1.32 -7.19
N ALA A 93 3.60 -1.24 -5.88
CA ALA A 93 3.51 0.00 -5.10
C ALA A 93 4.55 1.01 -5.56
N ASP A 94 5.78 0.56 -5.83
CA ASP A 94 6.83 1.40 -6.43
C ASP A 94 6.41 1.92 -7.81
N ALA A 95 5.82 1.05 -8.64
CA ALA A 95 5.29 1.47 -9.94
C ALA A 95 4.14 2.48 -9.82
N PHE A 96 3.25 2.32 -8.83
CA PHE A 96 2.20 3.27 -8.53
C PHE A 96 2.76 4.65 -8.17
N TYR A 97 3.74 4.72 -7.25
CA TYR A 97 4.34 5.99 -6.85
C TYR A 97 5.02 6.68 -8.03
N ARG A 98 5.79 5.95 -8.84
CA ARG A 98 6.40 6.51 -10.06
C ARG A 98 5.35 7.01 -11.04
N ALA A 99 4.27 6.25 -11.26
CA ALA A 99 3.18 6.69 -12.14
C ALA A 99 2.48 7.95 -11.61
N MET A 100 2.33 8.09 -10.30
CA MET A 100 1.77 9.30 -9.69
C MET A 100 2.68 10.51 -9.83
N GLU A 101 3.99 10.33 -9.65
CA GLU A 101 5.04 11.35 -9.79
C GLU A 101 5.16 11.82 -11.26
N ASP A 102 5.19 10.88 -12.20
CA ASP A 102 5.26 11.13 -13.65
C ASP A 102 3.92 11.60 -14.26
N GLU A 103 2.87 11.78 -13.45
CA GLU A 103 1.50 12.10 -13.88
C GLU A 103 0.88 11.12 -14.88
N ARG A 104 1.35 9.87 -14.91
CA ARG A 104 0.83 8.77 -15.73
C ARG A 104 -0.40 8.11 -15.11
N THR A 105 -1.45 8.89 -14.84
CA THR A 105 -2.67 8.40 -14.18
C THR A 105 -3.42 7.33 -14.97
N VAL A 106 -3.27 7.33 -16.30
CA VAL A 106 -3.80 6.30 -17.22
C VAL A 106 -3.28 4.88 -16.94
N ASP A 107 -2.07 4.74 -16.40
CA ASP A 107 -1.46 3.43 -16.15
C ASP A 107 -1.94 2.79 -14.83
N ILE A 108 -2.45 3.62 -13.90
CA ILE A 108 -2.75 3.21 -12.53
C ILE A 108 -3.87 2.16 -12.42
N PRO A 109 -4.96 2.21 -13.21
CA PRO A 109 -5.97 1.15 -13.19
C PRO A 109 -5.41 -0.24 -13.47
N LEU A 110 -4.40 -0.35 -14.35
CA LEU A 110 -3.72 -1.62 -14.62
C LEU A 110 -2.93 -2.07 -13.39
N ILE A 111 -2.20 -1.17 -12.74
CA ILE A 111 -1.45 -1.45 -11.51
C ILE A 111 -2.38 -1.95 -10.40
N PHE A 112 -3.55 -1.31 -10.22
CA PHE A 112 -4.54 -1.77 -9.24
C PHE A 112 -5.09 -3.15 -9.57
N LYS A 113 -5.36 -3.45 -10.84
CA LYS A 113 -5.79 -4.79 -11.24
C LYS A 113 -4.74 -5.85 -10.89
N GLN A 114 -3.45 -5.53 -11.04
CA GLN A 114 -2.35 -6.41 -10.64
C GLN A 114 -2.32 -6.63 -9.13
N MET A 115 -2.44 -5.56 -8.34
CA MET A 115 -2.46 -5.65 -6.87
C MET A 115 -3.68 -6.42 -6.33
N GLU A 116 -4.84 -6.27 -6.95
CA GLU A 116 -6.09 -6.95 -6.52
C GLU A 116 -6.00 -8.48 -6.69
N ILE A 117 -5.24 -8.99 -7.67
CA ILE A 117 -4.97 -10.43 -7.82
C ILE A 117 -4.28 -11.00 -6.56
N LEU A 118 -3.46 -10.18 -5.90
CA LEU A 118 -2.65 -10.59 -4.75
C LEU A 118 -3.43 -10.49 -3.43
N LYS A 119 -4.58 -9.81 -3.43
CA LYS A 119 -5.30 -9.34 -2.23
C LYS A 119 -5.52 -10.41 -1.17
N GLN A 120 -5.86 -11.64 -1.57
CA GLN A 120 -6.15 -12.73 -0.64
C GLN A 120 -4.95 -13.16 0.21
N GLN A 121 -3.72 -12.95 -0.28
CA GLN A 121 -2.48 -13.31 0.41
C GLN A 121 -1.77 -12.10 1.03
N LEU A 122 -2.32 -10.90 0.89
CA LEU A 122 -1.79 -9.69 1.52
C LEU A 122 -2.17 -9.66 3.00
N ASN A 123 -1.23 -9.25 3.84
CA ASN A 123 -1.56 -8.95 5.23
C ASN A 123 -2.42 -7.68 5.34
N SER A 124 -2.99 -7.44 6.52
CA SER A 124 -3.87 -6.29 6.78
C SER A 124 -3.23 -4.94 6.42
N LYS A 125 -1.95 -4.73 6.74
CA LYS A 125 -1.21 -3.50 6.43
C LYS A 125 -1.09 -3.27 4.93
N GLN A 126 -0.82 -4.31 4.15
CA GLN A 126 -0.73 -4.24 2.70
C GLN A 126 -2.10 -4.00 2.06
N GLN A 127 -3.15 -4.67 2.54
CA GLN A 127 -4.52 -4.40 2.08
C GLN A 127 -4.94 -2.95 2.37
N GLN A 128 -4.64 -2.43 3.56
CA GLN A 128 -4.87 -1.03 3.91
C GLN A 128 -4.08 -0.09 2.99
N SER A 129 -2.83 -0.42 2.68
CA SER A 129 -2.01 0.37 1.75
C SER A 129 -2.62 0.40 0.35
N LEU A 130 -3.14 -0.72 -0.15
CA LEU A 130 -3.86 -0.78 -1.43
C LEU A 130 -5.05 0.19 -1.46
N TYR A 131 -5.91 0.14 -0.45
CA TYR A 131 -7.07 1.03 -0.37
C TYR A 131 -6.65 2.49 -0.30
N ARG A 132 -5.59 2.81 0.46
CA ARG A 132 -5.02 4.16 0.52
C ARG A 132 -4.52 4.64 -0.83
N TYR A 133 -3.83 3.79 -1.61
CA TYR A 133 -3.40 4.12 -2.96
C TYR A 133 -4.59 4.39 -3.88
N GLN A 134 -5.64 3.58 -3.78
CA GLN A 134 -6.88 3.77 -4.53
C GLN A 134 -7.59 5.09 -4.16
N LEU A 135 -7.65 5.46 -2.89
CA LEU A 135 -8.19 6.75 -2.44
C LEU A 135 -7.37 7.92 -3.00
N PHE A 136 -6.04 7.86 -2.92
CA PHE A 136 -5.17 8.91 -3.44
C PHE A 136 -5.30 9.07 -4.97
N TYR A 137 -5.36 7.96 -5.71
CA TYR A 137 -5.67 7.97 -7.13
C TYR A 137 -7.04 8.59 -7.41
N ALA A 138 -8.08 8.18 -6.68
CA ALA A 138 -9.44 8.67 -6.89
C ALA A 138 -9.54 10.20 -6.69
N GLN A 139 -8.80 10.75 -5.72
CA GLN A 139 -8.70 12.20 -5.53
C GLN A 139 -8.06 12.90 -6.74
N LYS A 140 -6.96 12.36 -7.28
CA LYS A 140 -6.23 12.94 -8.42
C LYS A 140 -7.00 12.80 -9.73
N ALA A 141 -7.58 11.63 -9.99
CA ALA A 141 -8.31 11.31 -11.22
C ALA A 141 -9.80 11.74 -11.19
N LYS A 142 -10.30 12.21 -10.03
CA LYS A 142 -11.72 12.50 -9.81
C LYS A 142 -12.64 11.30 -10.09
N ASP A 143 -12.16 10.10 -9.77
CA ASP A 143 -12.88 8.85 -10.02
C ASP A 143 -13.79 8.47 -8.83
N ALA A 144 -15.08 8.80 -8.94
CA ALA A 144 -16.06 8.52 -7.91
C ALA A 144 -16.29 7.02 -7.67
N THR A 145 -16.09 6.16 -8.69
CA THR A 145 -16.30 4.72 -8.55
C THR A 145 -15.19 4.11 -7.70
N VAL A 146 -13.94 4.46 -8.01
CA VAL A 146 -12.79 4.01 -7.21
C VAL A 146 -12.85 4.61 -5.81
N ALA A 147 -13.21 5.89 -5.67
CA ALA A 147 -13.40 6.52 -4.36
C ALA A 147 -14.36 5.71 -3.49
N LYS A 148 -15.58 5.41 -3.98
CA LYS A 148 -16.59 4.68 -3.21
C LYS A 148 -16.10 3.30 -2.79
N LYS A 149 -15.63 2.49 -3.75
CA LYS A 149 -15.14 1.13 -3.45
C LYS A 149 -14.04 1.17 -2.41
N ALA A 150 -12.99 1.97 -2.63
CA ALA A 150 -11.85 2.04 -1.73
C ALA A 150 -12.23 2.62 -0.37
N GLY A 151 -13.08 3.66 -0.32
CA GLY A 151 -13.48 4.29 0.93
C GLY A 151 -14.25 3.35 1.85
N TYR A 152 -15.24 2.63 1.33
CA TYR A 152 -15.97 1.64 2.11
C TYR A 152 -15.06 0.49 2.58
N ASP A 153 -14.20 -0.03 1.70
CA ASP A 153 -13.23 -1.08 2.04
C ASP A 153 -12.23 -0.60 3.13
N TYR A 154 -11.80 0.66 3.06
CA TYR A 154 -10.81 1.24 3.98
C TYR A 154 -11.35 1.41 5.40
N VAL A 155 -12.63 1.74 5.56
CA VAL A 155 -13.27 1.99 6.86
C VAL A 155 -14.12 0.83 7.38
N ALA A 156 -14.29 -0.24 6.61
CA ALA A 156 -15.23 -1.34 6.88
C ALA A 156 -15.17 -1.88 8.32
N ASN A 157 -13.97 -2.04 8.86
CA ASN A 157 -13.75 -2.56 10.22
C ASN A 157 -13.54 -1.45 11.26
N ILE A 158 -13.26 -0.23 10.82
CA ILE A 158 -12.86 0.89 11.68
C ILE A 158 -14.07 1.44 12.45
N MET A 159 -15.21 1.55 11.78
CA MET A 159 -16.44 2.08 12.39
C MET A 159 -17.02 1.21 13.51
N ASN A 160 -16.64 -0.08 13.56
CA ASN A 160 -17.15 -1.03 14.55
C ASN A 160 -16.32 -1.06 15.85
N ILE A 161 -15.21 -0.34 15.91
CA ILE A 161 -14.33 -0.32 17.09
C ILE A 161 -14.90 0.67 18.11
N SER A 162 -15.24 0.16 19.29
CA SER A 162 -15.78 0.97 20.38
C SER A 162 -14.74 1.96 20.90
N THR A 163 -15.21 3.10 21.42
CA THR A 163 -14.32 4.10 22.04
C THR A 163 -13.50 3.50 23.19
N ASP A 164 -14.12 2.66 24.01
CA ASP A 164 -13.45 1.97 25.12
C ASP A 164 -12.32 1.06 24.63
N SER A 165 -12.53 0.33 23.53
CA SER A 165 -11.50 -0.52 22.93
C SER A 165 -10.34 0.31 22.39
N ILE A 166 -10.61 1.47 21.80
CA ILE A 166 -9.57 2.38 21.31
C ILE A 166 -8.74 2.90 22.48
N GLN A 167 -9.40 3.38 23.55
CA GLN A 167 -8.72 3.89 24.74
C GLN A 167 -7.91 2.82 25.47
N ALA A 168 -8.42 1.58 25.54
CA ALA A 168 -7.69 0.45 26.13
C ALA A 168 -6.41 0.13 25.35
N GLU A 169 -6.49 0.14 24.00
CA GLU A 169 -5.33 -0.10 23.14
C GLU A 169 -4.33 1.06 23.19
N ASP A 170 -4.79 2.31 23.24
CA ASP A 170 -3.95 3.48 23.48
C ASP A 170 -3.18 3.35 24.79
N LYS A 171 -3.86 2.99 25.89
CA LYS A 171 -3.22 2.76 27.19
C LYS A 171 -2.17 1.66 27.10
N ARG A 172 -2.48 0.54 26.43
CA ARG A 172 -1.54 -0.58 26.26
C ARG A 172 -0.30 -0.15 25.47
N ARG A 173 -0.47 0.55 24.35
CA ARG A 173 0.64 1.05 23.51
C ARG A 173 1.46 2.09 24.25
N HIS A 174 0.84 3.04 24.94
CA HIS A 174 1.52 4.01 25.78
C HIS A 174 2.37 3.33 26.85
N THR A 175 1.83 2.36 27.60
CA THR A 175 2.61 1.60 28.59
C THR A 175 3.81 0.91 27.96
N ALA A 176 3.65 0.29 26.78
CA ALA A 176 4.76 -0.35 26.08
C ALA A 176 5.85 0.65 25.66
N VAL A 177 5.47 1.83 25.17
CA VAL A 177 6.40 2.91 24.78
C VAL A 177 7.11 3.50 26.02
N MET A 178 6.41 3.64 27.13
CA MET A 178 6.95 4.19 28.36
C MET A 178 7.85 3.22 29.13
N GLN A 179 7.69 1.91 28.92
CA GLN A 179 8.36 0.88 29.72
C GLN A 179 9.89 1.01 29.77
N PRO A 180 10.62 1.27 28.66
CA PRO A 180 12.08 1.45 28.70
C PRO A 180 12.54 2.64 29.55
N TYR A 181 11.75 3.71 29.59
CA TYR A 181 12.02 4.87 30.45
C TYR A 181 11.73 4.57 31.93
N LEU A 182 10.68 3.77 32.19
CA LEU A 182 10.31 3.36 33.55
C LEU A 182 11.27 2.32 34.13
N SER A 183 11.87 1.46 33.30
CA SER A 183 12.87 0.48 33.70
C SER A 183 14.29 1.05 33.83
N GLY A 184 14.51 2.30 33.37
CA GLY A 184 15.83 2.92 33.31
C GLY A 184 16.73 2.39 32.19
N GLU A 185 16.16 1.69 31.21
CA GLU A 185 16.86 1.26 30.00
C GLU A 185 17.19 2.45 29.09
N ILE A 186 16.31 3.46 29.06
CA ILE A 186 16.50 4.74 28.38
C ILE A 186 16.41 5.86 29.40
N ASP A 187 17.25 6.89 29.26
CA ASP A 187 17.22 8.05 30.14
C ASP A 187 15.89 8.83 29.97
N SER A 188 15.14 8.96 31.06
CA SER A 188 13.90 9.73 31.13
C SER A 188 14.05 11.21 30.80
N ALA A 189 15.27 11.75 30.87
CA ALA A 189 15.58 13.13 30.45
C ALA A 189 15.40 13.34 28.94
N GLU A 190 15.42 12.28 28.13
CA GLU A 190 15.19 12.33 26.68
C GLU A 190 13.71 12.45 26.32
N LEU A 191 12.80 12.22 27.27
CA LEU A 191 11.36 12.14 26.98
C LEU A 191 10.68 13.50 27.16
N THR A 192 10.30 14.13 26.04
CA THR A 192 9.62 15.42 26.05
C THR A 192 8.14 15.30 26.45
N THR A 193 7.52 16.43 26.77
CA THR A 193 6.07 16.49 27.04
C THR A 193 5.25 16.17 25.79
N GLU A 194 5.75 16.56 24.62
CA GLU A 194 5.10 16.28 23.33
C GLU A 194 5.14 14.78 23.01
N ASP A 195 6.28 14.12 23.25
CA ASP A 195 6.41 12.67 23.05
C ASP A 195 5.42 11.89 23.91
N LYS A 196 5.27 12.29 25.19
CA LYS A 196 4.29 11.71 26.10
C LYS A 196 2.86 11.91 25.58
N ALA A 197 2.52 13.11 25.13
CA ALA A 197 1.19 13.42 24.62
C ALA A 197 0.88 12.64 23.34
N LEU A 198 1.85 12.49 22.44
CA LEU A 198 1.72 11.71 21.20
C LEU A 198 1.54 10.22 21.51
N ALA A 199 2.36 9.69 22.43
CA ALA A 199 2.32 8.29 22.82
C ALA A 199 0.98 7.86 23.45
N GLN A 200 0.25 8.78 24.09
CA GLN A 200 -1.04 8.52 24.73
C GLN A 200 -2.18 8.24 23.76
N LYS A 201 -2.07 8.64 22.49
CA LYS A 201 -3.17 8.59 21.52
C LYS A 201 -2.78 7.97 20.18
N ILE A 202 -1.77 7.09 20.17
CA ILE A 202 -1.24 6.46 18.95
C ILE A 202 -2.36 5.77 18.15
N TYR A 203 -3.14 4.92 18.82
CA TYR A 203 -4.21 4.17 18.17
C TYR A 203 -5.42 5.05 17.85
N THR A 204 -5.80 5.99 18.73
CA THR A 204 -6.79 7.02 18.39
C THR A 204 -6.40 7.78 17.11
N ALA A 205 -5.14 8.21 16.99
CA ALA A 205 -4.64 8.90 15.80
C ALA A 205 -4.69 8.01 14.56
N GLU A 206 -4.31 6.73 14.68
CA GLU A 206 -4.41 5.75 13.60
C GLU A 206 -5.85 5.61 13.06
N ILE A 207 -6.82 5.45 13.97
CA ILE A 207 -8.25 5.38 13.62
C ILE A 207 -8.72 6.67 12.96
N CYS A 208 -8.30 7.82 13.47
CA CYS A 208 -8.64 9.11 12.88
C CYS A 208 -8.10 9.26 11.45
N VAL A 209 -6.89 8.76 11.16
CA VAL A 209 -6.33 8.80 9.79
C VAL A 209 -7.23 8.03 8.82
N TYR A 210 -7.66 6.81 9.15
CA TYR A 210 -8.52 6.01 8.26
C TYR A 210 -9.84 6.72 7.94
N LEU A 211 -10.53 7.23 8.98
CA LEU A 211 -11.81 7.90 8.82
C LEU A 211 -11.66 9.24 8.07
N TYR A 212 -10.62 10.01 8.38
CA TYR A 212 -10.35 11.28 7.72
C TYR A 212 -10.03 11.10 6.24
N GLU A 213 -9.11 10.20 5.88
CA GLU A 213 -8.73 9.98 4.49
C GLU A 213 -9.93 9.53 3.63
N ALA A 214 -10.78 8.64 4.15
CA ALA A 214 -11.99 8.20 3.43
C ALA A 214 -13.02 9.33 3.29
N SER A 215 -13.39 10.00 4.39
CA SER A 215 -14.37 11.10 4.37
C SER A 215 -13.91 12.26 3.50
N ASN A 216 -12.65 12.67 3.62
CA ASN A 216 -12.09 13.74 2.82
C ASN A 216 -12.01 13.38 1.33
N THR A 217 -11.75 12.11 0.99
CA THR A 217 -11.83 11.65 -0.41
C THR A 217 -13.25 11.79 -0.95
N PHE A 218 -14.27 11.40 -0.18
CA PHE A 218 -15.67 11.51 -0.62
C PHE A 218 -16.07 12.98 -0.81
N ASP A 219 -15.69 13.85 0.13
CA ASP A 219 -15.87 15.30 0.03
C ASP A 219 -15.22 15.87 -1.25
N MET A 220 -14.01 15.44 -1.59
CA MET A 220 -13.25 15.96 -2.74
C MET A 220 -13.69 15.43 -4.11
N VAL A 221 -14.31 14.25 -4.17
CA VAL A 221 -14.55 13.52 -5.42
C VAL A 221 -16.03 13.40 -5.77
N LEU A 222 -16.91 13.20 -4.77
CA LEU A 222 -18.32 12.97 -5.04
C LEU A 222 -19.05 14.26 -5.42
N SER A 223 -20.07 14.13 -6.26
CA SER A 223 -20.93 15.26 -6.63
C SER A 223 -21.82 15.68 -5.47
N ASN A 224 -22.33 16.92 -5.51
CA ASN A 224 -23.34 17.38 -4.55
C ASN A 224 -24.58 16.48 -4.62
N GLY A 225 -25.20 16.23 -3.47
CA GLY A 225 -26.35 15.33 -3.34
C GLY A 225 -26.05 13.83 -3.46
N ASP A 226 -24.80 13.40 -3.65
CA ASP A 226 -24.45 11.99 -3.71
C ASP A 226 -24.80 11.28 -2.38
N PRO A 227 -25.61 10.18 -2.38
CA PRO A 227 -26.02 9.51 -1.15
C PRO A 227 -24.87 9.05 -0.25
N ALA A 228 -23.71 8.71 -0.84
CA ALA A 228 -22.54 8.27 -0.09
C ALA A 228 -21.91 9.38 0.77
N LEU A 229 -22.24 10.65 0.52
CA LEU A 229 -21.82 11.76 1.40
C LEU A 229 -22.41 11.64 2.81
N LYS A 230 -23.56 10.99 2.99
CA LYS A 230 -24.14 10.73 4.33
C LYS A 230 -23.27 9.77 5.13
N ASP A 231 -22.69 8.77 4.48
CA ASP A 231 -21.73 7.87 5.13
C ASP A 231 -20.43 8.58 5.48
N ALA A 232 -19.91 9.39 4.56
CA ALA A 232 -18.73 10.23 4.81
C ALA A 232 -18.94 11.19 5.98
N LEU A 233 -20.14 11.76 6.10
CA LEU A 233 -20.51 12.61 7.25
C LEU A 233 -20.48 11.81 8.55
N ARG A 234 -21.08 10.62 8.59
CA ARG A 234 -21.06 9.76 9.78
C ARG A 234 -19.63 9.39 10.21
N TRP A 235 -18.75 9.11 9.25
CA TRP A 235 -17.34 8.83 9.53
C TRP A 235 -16.62 10.09 10.05
N ALA A 236 -16.91 11.27 9.49
CA ALA A 236 -16.34 12.52 9.94
C ALA A 236 -16.84 12.93 11.34
N GLU A 237 -18.11 12.70 11.66
CA GLU A 237 -18.66 12.92 13.01
C GLU A 237 -18.04 11.97 14.04
N ARG A 238 -17.68 10.75 13.63
CA ARG A 238 -16.91 9.83 14.48
C ARG A 238 -15.51 10.37 14.80
N LEU A 239 -14.89 11.16 13.92
CA LEU A 239 -13.63 11.85 14.22
C LEU A 239 -13.78 12.83 15.38
N ASP A 240 -14.83 13.67 15.36
CA ASP A 240 -15.09 14.65 16.43
C ASP A 240 -15.41 13.95 17.76
N GLN A 241 -16.08 12.79 17.74
CA GLN A 241 -16.26 11.98 18.95
C GLN A 241 -14.94 11.49 19.55
N LEU A 242 -13.97 11.11 18.70
CA LEU A 242 -12.68 10.58 19.15
C LEU A 242 -11.71 11.71 19.54
N ARG A 243 -11.80 12.85 18.87
CA ARG A 243 -10.98 14.04 19.09
C ARG A 243 -11.85 15.31 18.98
N PRO A 244 -12.56 15.66 20.06
CA PRO A 244 -13.46 16.80 20.06
C PRO A 244 -12.73 18.12 19.81
N ASN A 245 -13.40 19.04 19.12
CA ASN A 245 -12.93 20.41 18.86
C ASN A 245 -11.68 20.49 17.97
N ASP A 246 -11.38 19.46 17.18
CA ASP A 246 -10.33 19.55 16.17
C ASP A 246 -10.83 20.40 14.99
N PRO A 247 -10.23 21.57 14.69
CA PRO A 247 -10.71 22.45 13.63
C PRO A 247 -10.75 21.78 12.25
N THR A 248 -9.84 20.83 12.01
CA THR A 248 -9.73 20.10 10.74
C THR A 248 -10.97 19.24 10.51
N PHE A 249 -11.44 18.57 11.56
CA PHE A 249 -12.60 17.68 11.49
C PHE A 249 -13.91 18.48 11.39
N ASN A 250 -14.02 19.56 12.15
CA ASN A 250 -15.16 20.47 12.07
C ASN A 250 -15.33 21.06 10.67
N GLN A 251 -14.24 21.53 10.06
CA GLN A 251 -14.29 22.04 8.69
C GLN A 251 -14.70 20.96 7.67
N LEU A 252 -14.21 19.73 7.80
CA LEU A 252 -14.60 18.62 6.93
C LEU A 252 -16.10 18.30 7.06
N ILE A 253 -16.60 18.22 8.30
CA ILE A 253 -18.03 17.99 8.60
C ILE A 253 -18.89 19.07 7.93
N ASP A 254 -18.51 20.34 8.07
CA ASP A 254 -19.27 21.46 7.50
C ASP A 254 -19.30 21.43 5.97
N ARG A 255 -18.16 21.14 5.32
CA ARG A 255 -18.11 20.99 3.85
C ARG A 255 -19.02 19.85 3.38
N ILE A 256 -18.96 18.68 4.02
CA ILE A 256 -19.81 17.54 3.64
C ILE A 256 -21.29 17.88 3.84
N LYS A 257 -21.67 18.52 4.97
CA LYS A 257 -23.04 18.97 5.22
C LYS A 257 -23.56 19.92 4.14
N GLN A 258 -22.72 20.87 3.71
CA GLN A 258 -23.08 21.77 2.62
C GLN A 258 -23.38 20.97 1.34
N LYS A 259 -22.49 20.05 0.92
CA LYS A 259 -22.68 19.25 -0.29
C LYS A 259 -23.90 18.32 -0.26
N ILE A 260 -24.35 17.89 0.91
CA ILE A 260 -25.58 17.09 1.08
C ILE A 260 -26.84 17.93 0.85
N ASN A 261 -26.81 19.21 1.20
CA ASN A 261 -27.98 20.10 1.18
C ASN A 261 -28.15 20.88 -0.14
N TYR A 262 -27.27 20.66 -1.12
CA TYR A 262 -27.41 21.14 -2.51
C TYR A 262 -28.22 20.14 -3.34
#